data_AF-A0A961T2L3-F1
#
_entry.id   AF-A0A961T2L3-F1
#
_cell.length_a   1.000
_cell.length_b   1.000
_cell.length_c   1.000
_cell.angle_alpha   90.00
_cell.angle_beta   90.00
_cell.angle_gamma   90.00
#
_symmetry.space_group_name_H-M   'P 1'
#
loop_
_entity.id
_entity.type
_entity.pdbx_description
1 polymer ?
#
loop_
_entity_poly.entity_id
_entity_poly.type
_entity_poly.pdbx_seq_one_letter_code
_entity_poly.pdbx_strand_id
1 'polypeptide(L)'
;LAPGDMRAAERSLDFLVPRAELRQNRGFETLVYAPADGQLAGARIGITERSLDSAGSIFAAILEGPQKGIFKVVRSDDFDITDGAFLPNGDLLLLERRFSMATGVAMRLRRIDGATIRKGALVDGAVLLEADMAYQIDNMEGLDVWRRDDGALIVSLISDDNHSILQRNLYLEFVLTGE
;
A
#
# COMPACT_ATOMS: atom_id res chain seq x y z
N LEU A 1 -3.03 -22.32 -9.22
CA LEU A 1 -1.87 -23.17 -9.55
C LEU A 1 -1.84 -24.32 -8.55
N ALA A 2 -1.79 -25.57 -8.98
CA ALA A 2 -1.54 -26.64 -8.02
C ALA A 2 -0.08 -26.54 -7.54
N PRO A 3 0.28 -27.00 -6.32
CA PRO A 3 1.66 -26.90 -5.83
C PRO A 3 2.72 -27.49 -6.78
N GLY A 4 2.36 -28.51 -7.56
CA GLY A 4 3.23 -29.12 -8.59
C GLY A 4 3.44 -28.27 -9.85
N ASP A 5 2.62 -27.23 -10.07
CA ASP A 5 2.74 -26.30 -11.19
C ASP A 5 3.58 -25.07 -10.86
N MET A 6 4.05 -24.95 -9.60
CA MET A 6 4.93 -23.85 -9.19
C MET A 6 6.30 -24.03 -9.85
N ARG A 7 6.66 -23.08 -10.71
CA ARG A 7 7.97 -23.05 -11.39
C ARG A 7 8.99 -22.31 -10.52
N ALA A 8 10.27 -22.47 -10.85
CA ALA A 8 11.33 -21.63 -10.29
C ALA A 8 11.07 -20.15 -10.60
N ALA A 9 11.55 -19.26 -9.73
CA ALA A 9 11.45 -17.82 -9.95
C ALA A 9 12.09 -17.45 -11.29
N GLU A 10 11.38 -16.67 -12.11
CA GLU A 10 11.88 -16.24 -13.43
C GLU A 10 13.07 -15.28 -13.30
N ARG A 11 13.07 -14.45 -12.26
CA ARG A 11 14.16 -13.53 -11.91
C ARG A 11 14.03 -13.02 -10.47
N SER A 12 15.13 -12.48 -9.95
CA SER A 12 15.14 -11.74 -8.68
C SER A 12 15.23 -10.23 -8.94
N LEU A 13 14.54 -9.45 -8.10
CA LEU A 13 14.62 -7.99 -8.09
C LEU A 13 15.28 -7.52 -6.79
N ASP A 14 16.22 -6.59 -6.91
CA ASP A 14 16.77 -5.91 -5.73
C ASP A 14 15.73 -4.95 -5.17
N PHE A 15 15.46 -5.03 -3.87
CA PHE A 15 14.51 -4.18 -3.17
C PHE A 15 14.99 -2.72 -2.99
N LEU A 16 16.24 -2.42 -3.35
CA LEU A 16 16.92 -1.12 -3.36
C LEU A 16 17.07 -0.38 -2.02
N VAL A 17 16.07 -0.44 -1.13
CA VAL A 17 16.14 0.10 0.23
C VAL A 17 17.31 -0.59 0.97
N PRO A 18 18.20 0.15 1.64
CA PRO A 18 19.32 -0.49 2.33
C PRO A 18 18.84 -1.48 3.40
N ARG A 19 19.44 -2.67 3.48
CA ARG A 19 19.05 -3.71 4.46
C ARG A 19 19.05 -3.21 5.91
N ALA A 20 19.98 -2.31 6.25
CA ALA A 20 20.06 -1.73 7.59
C ALA A 20 18.86 -0.82 7.94
N GLU A 21 18.15 -0.30 6.93
CA GLU A 21 16.94 0.50 7.11
C GLU A 21 15.70 -0.38 7.27
N LEU A 22 15.74 -1.63 6.78
CA LEU A 22 14.66 -2.60 6.92
C LEU A 22 14.63 -3.12 8.36
N ARG A 23 13.77 -2.50 9.18
CA ARG A 23 13.61 -2.88 10.58
C ARG A 23 12.83 -4.18 10.70
N GLN A 24 13.19 -4.99 11.70
CA GLN A 24 12.51 -6.25 11.99
C GLN A 24 11.01 -5.98 12.27
N ASN A 25 10.14 -6.72 11.59
CA ASN A 25 8.67 -6.57 11.61
C ASN A 25 8.16 -5.19 11.18
N ARG A 26 8.89 -4.46 10.31
CA ARG A 26 8.49 -3.17 9.70
C ARG A 26 9.05 -3.02 8.28
N GLY A 27 9.18 -4.16 7.60
CA GLY A 27 9.79 -4.31 6.27
C GLY A 27 8.84 -3.90 5.16
N PHE A 28 8.93 -4.54 4.00
CA PHE A 28 7.96 -4.34 2.91
C PHE A 28 6.63 -5.00 3.25
N GLU A 29 5.55 -4.23 3.19
CA GLU A 29 4.17 -4.72 3.32
C GLU A 29 3.39 -4.54 2.02
N THR A 30 3.80 -3.58 1.17
CA THR A 30 3.13 -3.31 -0.11
C THR A 30 4.01 -3.67 -1.29
N LEU A 31 3.45 -4.40 -2.25
CA LEU A 31 4.05 -4.65 -3.56
C LEU A 31 3.01 -4.44 -4.66
N VAL A 32 3.20 -3.39 -5.46
CA VAL A 32 2.24 -3.00 -6.52
C VAL A 32 2.88 -2.98 -7.90
N TYR A 33 2.05 -3.12 -8.93
CA TYR A 33 2.43 -3.01 -10.33
C TYR A 33 1.82 -1.74 -10.93
N ALA A 34 2.67 -0.81 -11.38
CA ALA A 34 2.21 0.43 -12.00
C ALA A 34 1.58 0.20 -13.38
N PRO A 35 0.68 1.07 -13.85
CA PRO A 35 0.19 1.01 -15.23
C PRO A 35 1.34 1.10 -16.25
N ALA A 36 1.22 0.32 -17.34
CA ALA A 36 2.25 0.19 -18.36
C ALA A 36 2.39 1.45 -19.24
N ASP A 37 1.30 2.20 -19.40
CA ASP A 37 1.19 3.43 -20.18
C ASP A 37 1.51 4.70 -19.35
N GLY A 38 1.71 4.56 -18.04
CA GLY A 38 2.11 5.65 -17.15
C GLY A 38 3.63 5.92 -17.14
N GLN A 39 4.05 6.96 -16.41
CA GLN A 39 5.47 7.36 -16.32
C GLN A 39 6.40 6.30 -15.70
N LEU A 40 5.82 5.37 -14.93
CA LEU A 40 6.53 4.26 -14.30
C LEU A 40 6.65 3.04 -15.23
N ALA A 41 6.00 3.06 -16.39
CA ALA A 41 6.14 2.08 -17.47
C ALA A 41 6.05 0.62 -17.01
N GLY A 42 5.07 0.28 -16.17
CA GLY A 42 4.89 -1.09 -15.69
C GLY A 42 5.92 -1.52 -14.64
N ALA A 43 6.50 -0.58 -13.87
CA ALA A 43 7.41 -0.93 -12.80
C ALA A 43 6.70 -1.58 -11.61
N ARG A 44 7.34 -2.58 -11.01
CA ARG A 44 7.02 -3.03 -9.65
C ARG A 44 7.53 -2.03 -8.62
N ILE A 45 6.72 -1.75 -7.61
CA ILE A 45 7.05 -0.84 -6.51
C ILE A 45 6.87 -1.56 -5.19
N GLY A 46 7.89 -1.51 -4.33
CA GLY A 46 7.79 -1.95 -2.95
C GLY A 46 7.68 -0.75 -2.01
N ILE A 47 6.82 -0.82 -0.99
CA ILE A 47 6.70 0.18 0.07
C ILE A 47 6.77 -0.51 1.43
N THR A 48 7.54 0.09 2.34
CA THR A 48 7.72 -0.44 3.69
C THR A 48 6.59 -0.02 4.62
N GLU A 49 6.30 -0.81 5.65
CA GLU A 49 5.32 -0.47 6.69
C GLU A 49 5.72 0.83 7.39
N ARG A 50 6.96 0.81 7.92
CA ARG A 50 7.50 1.84 8.82
C ARG A 50 9.03 1.76 8.93
N SER A 51 9.70 1.44 7.82
CA SER A 51 11.14 1.71 7.74
C SER A 51 11.32 3.21 7.45
N LEU A 52 11.79 3.96 8.45
CA LEU A 52 11.82 5.42 8.42
C LEU A 52 13.24 5.95 8.24
N ASP A 53 13.37 7.02 7.44
CA ASP A 53 14.59 7.81 7.40
C ASP A 53 14.74 8.72 8.64
N SER A 54 15.83 9.49 8.69
CA SER A 54 16.08 10.43 9.80
C SER A 54 15.04 11.54 9.93
N ALA A 55 14.25 11.81 8.89
CA ALA A 55 13.16 12.77 8.89
C ALA A 55 11.79 12.13 9.20
N GLY A 56 11.74 10.83 9.44
CA GLY A 56 10.50 10.10 9.73
C GLY A 56 9.69 9.71 8.50
N SER A 57 10.24 9.83 7.29
CA SER A 57 9.57 9.44 6.03
C SER A 57 9.75 7.96 5.75
N ILE A 58 8.72 7.31 5.21
CA ILE A 58 8.69 5.88 4.93
C ILE A 58 9.46 5.56 3.65
N PHE A 59 10.30 4.53 3.68
CA PHE A 59 11.04 4.06 2.51
C PHE A 59 10.14 3.32 1.51
N ALA A 60 10.34 3.64 0.24
CA ALA A 60 9.72 2.98 -0.90
C ALA A 60 10.74 2.85 -2.07
N ALA A 61 10.50 1.94 -2.99
CA ALA A 61 11.39 1.71 -4.11
C ALA A 61 10.66 1.33 -5.39
N ILE A 62 10.99 2.04 -6.47
CA ILE A 62 10.68 1.67 -7.85
C ILE A 62 11.74 0.65 -8.27
N LEU A 63 11.37 -0.61 -8.45
CA LEU A 63 12.32 -1.72 -8.52
C LEU A 63 12.99 -1.87 -9.90
N GLU A 64 12.39 -1.26 -10.93
CA GLU A 64 12.86 -1.35 -12.32
C GLU A 64 12.37 -0.19 -13.19
N GLY A 65 12.67 -0.25 -14.49
CA GLY A 65 12.19 0.73 -15.45
C GLY A 65 12.97 2.05 -15.39
N PRO A 66 12.52 3.08 -16.13
CA PRO A 66 13.25 4.32 -16.32
C PRO A 66 13.41 5.13 -15.02
N GLN A 67 12.47 4.97 -14.08
CA GLN A 67 12.47 5.67 -12.78
C GLN A 67 13.05 4.82 -11.64
N LYS A 68 13.74 3.70 -11.94
CA LYS A 68 14.31 2.79 -10.93
C LYS A 68 15.07 3.55 -9.84
N GLY A 69 14.68 3.36 -8.58
CA GLY A 69 15.32 3.98 -7.43
C GLY A 69 14.42 4.11 -6.22
N ILE A 70 15.03 4.56 -5.12
CA ILE A 70 14.33 4.84 -3.86
C ILE A 70 13.56 6.14 -4.00
N PHE A 71 12.35 6.17 -3.45
CA PHE A 71 11.60 7.37 -3.11
C PHE A 71 11.06 7.21 -1.68
N LYS A 72 10.36 8.21 -1.16
CA LYS A 72 9.84 8.19 0.21
C LYS A 72 8.40 8.69 0.25
N VAL A 73 7.65 8.20 1.22
CA VAL A 73 6.27 8.62 1.50
C VAL A 73 6.25 9.39 2.82
N VAL A 74 5.56 10.53 2.86
CA VAL A 74 5.36 11.29 4.10
C VAL A 74 4.54 10.44 5.07
N ARG A 75 5.03 10.30 6.30
CA ARG A 75 4.29 9.68 7.40
C ARG A 75 3.59 10.76 8.22
N SER A 76 2.33 10.54 8.57
CA SER A 76 1.53 11.46 9.39
C SER A 76 0.61 10.70 10.33
N ASP A 77 0.27 11.34 11.46
CA ASP A 77 -0.74 10.91 12.42
C ASP A 77 -0.57 9.48 12.94
N ASP A 78 0.66 8.98 12.98
CA ASP A 78 1.02 7.63 13.39
C ASP A 78 0.43 6.48 12.57
N PHE A 79 -0.05 6.75 11.36
CA PHE A 79 -0.41 5.72 10.40
C PHE A 79 0.84 5.11 9.76
N ASP A 80 0.83 3.79 9.66
CA ASP A 80 1.83 2.97 9.00
C ASP A 80 1.19 2.29 7.78
N ILE A 81 1.94 2.05 6.71
CA ILE A 81 1.39 1.52 5.44
C ILE A 81 1.18 0.02 5.57
N THR A 82 0.02 -0.50 5.20
CA THR A 82 -0.25 -1.95 5.20
C THR A 82 -0.42 -2.51 3.80
N ASP A 83 -0.98 -1.76 2.85
CA ASP A 83 -1.08 -2.19 1.46
C ASP A 83 -1.28 -1.01 0.49
N GLY A 84 -1.34 -1.29 -0.81
CA GLY A 84 -1.55 -0.29 -1.84
C GLY A 84 -2.07 -0.89 -3.14
N ALA A 85 -2.72 -0.07 -3.97
CA ALA A 85 -3.15 -0.45 -5.31
C ALA A 85 -3.14 0.77 -6.25
N PHE A 86 -2.80 0.55 -7.52
CA PHE A 86 -2.90 1.61 -8.52
C PHE A 86 -4.35 1.78 -8.99
N LEU A 87 -4.79 3.03 -9.05
CA LEU A 87 -6.03 3.44 -9.69
C LEU A 87 -5.86 3.44 -11.22
N PRO A 88 -6.97 3.31 -11.99
CA PRO A 88 -6.92 3.31 -13.45
C PRO A 88 -6.31 4.57 -14.07
N ASN A 89 -6.38 5.71 -13.37
CA ASN A 89 -5.79 6.97 -13.80
C ASN A 89 -4.28 7.10 -13.50
N GLY A 90 -3.67 6.08 -12.88
CA GLY A 90 -2.24 6.05 -12.57
C GLY A 90 -1.87 6.51 -11.17
N ASP A 91 -2.82 6.96 -10.36
CA ASP A 91 -2.57 7.31 -8.97
C ASP A 91 -2.43 6.08 -8.08
N LEU A 92 -1.64 6.20 -7.03
CA LEU A 92 -1.45 5.14 -6.05
C LEU A 92 -2.38 5.36 -4.85
N LEU A 93 -3.28 4.42 -4.61
CA LEU A 93 -4.06 4.36 -3.38
C LEU A 93 -3.28 3.56 -2.35
N LEU A 94 -3.04 4.14 -1.18
CA LEU A 94 -2.43 3.48 -0.04
C LEU A 94 -3.48 3.17 1.02
N LEU A 95 -3.44 1.96 1.56
CA LEU A 95 -4.09 1.59 2.81
C LEU A 95 -3.09 1.77 3.93
N GLU A 96 -3.49 2.53 4.94
CA GLU A 96 -2.66 2.80 6.10
C GLU A 96 -3.45 2.50 7.37
N ARG A 97 -2.75 2.00 8.38
CA ARG A 97 -3.33 1.57 9.65
C ARG A 97 -2.59 2.20 10.82
N ARG A 98 -3.34 2.51 11.88
CA ARG A 98 -2.81 2.89 13.18
C ARG A 98 -3.45 2.03 14.25
N PHE A 99 -2.67 1.68 15.27
CA PHE A 99 -3.16 0.96 16.44
C PHE A 99 -2.63 1.58 17.72
N SER A 100 -3.51 1.76 18.71
CA SER A 100 -3.13 2.09 20.08
C SER A 100 -4.02 1.36 21.08
N MET A 101 -3.49 1.12 22.29
CA MET A 101 -4.27 0.53 23.39
C MET A 101 -5.45 1.41 23.82
N ALA A 102 -5.34 2.74 23.65
CA ALA A 102 -6.35 3.69 24.13
C ALA A 102 -7.49 3.90 23.13
N THR A 103 -7.18 3.89 21.83
CA THR A 103 -8.13 4.23 20.75
C THR A 103 -8.51 3.04 19.87
N GLY A 104 -7.86 1.89 20.05
CA GLY A 104 -8.04 0.74 19.17
C GLY A 104 -7.40 0.95 17.79
N VAL A 105 -8.01 0.35 16.77
CA VAL A 105 -7.57 0.41 15.38
C VAL A 105 -8.21 1.61 14.67
N ALA A 106 -7.43 2.24 13.79
CA ALA A 106 -7.92 3.14 12.77
C ALA A 106 -7.28 2.80 11.43
N MET A 107 -7.98 3.08 10.35
CA MET A 107 -7.48 2.96 8.97
C MET A 107 -7.69 4.25 8.21
N ARG A 108 -6.87 4.49 7.18
CA ARG A 108 -7.14 5.51 6.17
C ARG A 108 -6.76 5.05 4.77
N LEU A 109 -7.48 5.58 3.78
CA LEU A 109 -7.14 5.48 2.38
C LEU A 109 -6.55 6.81 1.92
N ARG A 110 -5.31 6.80 1.45
CA ARG A 110 -4.61 8.00 0.97
C ARG A 110 -4.24 7.85 -0.50
N ARG A 111 -4.64 8.82 -1.32
CA ARG A 111 -4.37 8.86 -2.76
C ARG A 111 -3.14 9.72 -3.04
N ILE A 112 -2.09 9.08 -3.52
CA ILE A 112 -0.84 9.70 -3.97
C ILE A 112 -0.93 9.94 -5.47
N ASP A 113 -0.63 11.17 -5.90
CA ASP A 113 -0.53 11.50 -7.33
C ASP A 113 0.61 10.68 -7.97
N GLY A 114 0.25 9.82 -8.91
CA GLY A 114 1.17 8.91 -9.59
C GLY A 114 2.27 9.63 -10.36
N ALA A 115 2.01 10.86 -10.84
CA ALA A 115 2.99 11.70 -11.53
C ALA A 115 4.10 12.21 -10.60
N THR A 116 3.87 12.23 -9.28
CA THR A 116 4.88 12.62 -8.30
C THR A 116 5.85 11.49 -7.95
N ILE A 117 5.48 10.24 -8.22
CA ILE A 117 6.29 9.06 -7.90
C ILE A 117 7.47 8.95 -8.87
N ARG A 118 8.65 9.32 -8.40
CA ARG A 118 9.91 9.23 -9.14
C ARG A 118 11.09 9.05 -8.19
N LYS A 119 12.22 8.57 -8.72
CA LYS A 119 13.45 8.42 -7.93
C LYS A 119 13.79 9.71 -7.17
N GLY A 120 14.02 9.57 -5.87
CA GLY A 120 14.40 10.66 -4.97
C GLY A 120 13.25 11.55 -4.50
N ALA A 121 12.02 11.32 -4.94
CA ALA A 121 10.86 12.09 -4.50
C ALA A 121 10.50 11.79 -3.03
N LEU A 122 9.97 12.80 -2.35
CA LEU A 122 9.15 12.65 -1.15
C LEU A 122 7.70 12.92 -1.59
N VAL A 123 6.83 11.91 -1.49
CA VAL A 123 5.44 11.98 -1.96
C VAL A 123 4.47 12.05 -0.78
N ASP A 124 3.36 12.73 -1.01
CA ASP A 124 2.22 12.84 -0.10
C ASP A 124 0.94 12.98 -0.93
N GLY A 125 -0.23 12.91 -0.29
CA GLY A 125 -1.49 12.94 -1.01
C GLY A 125 -2.71 13.11 -0.13
N ALA A 126 -3.87 13.19 -0.78
CA ALA A 126 -5.14 13.45 -0.12
C ALA A 126 -5.66 12.19 0.60
N VAL A 127 -6.11 12.36 1.84
CA VAL A 127 -6.87 11.32 2.55
C VAL A 127 -8.29 11.30 2.00
N LEU A 128 -8.69 10.16 1.44
CA LEU A 128 -10.03 9.96 0.86
C LEU A 128 -11.03 9.41 1.89
N LEU A 129 -10.55 8.60 2.82
CA LEU A 129 -11.32 7.99 3.88
C LEU A 129 -10.44 7.85 5.11
N GLU A 130 -10.96 8.20 6.28
CA GLU A 130 -10.39 7.85 7.57
C GLU A 130 -11.51 7.28 8.45
N ALA A 131 -11.26 6.14 9.07
CA ALA A 131 -12.24 5.42 9.88
C ALA A 131 -11.59 4.81 11.11
N ASP A 132 -12.31 4.79 12.22
CA ASP A 132 -11.90 4.21 13.49
C ASP A 132 -12.93 3.15 13.96
N MET A 133 -12.80 2.71 15.21
CA MET A 133 -13.67 1.71 15.83
C MET A 133 -15.15 2.12 15.94
N ALA A 134 -15.53 3.37 15.65
CA ALA A 134 -16.94 3.75 15.51
C ALA A 134 -17.57 3.22 14.20
N TYR A 135 -16.73 2.84 13.24
CA TYR A 135 -17.14 2.26 11.96
C TYR A 135 -16.92 0.74 11.94
N GLN A 136 -17.45 0.09 10.90
CA GLN A 136 -17.28 -1.35 10.70
C GLN A 136 -15.92 -1.68 10.07
N ILE A 137 -14.83 -1.29 10.75
CA ILE A 137 -13.45 -1.62 10.37
C ILE A 137 -12.79 -2.51 11.42
N ASP A 138 -11.64 -3.07 11.07
CA ASP A 138 -10.77 -3.82 11.98
C ASP A 138 -9.31 -3.62 11.54
N ASN A 139 -8.42 -4.56 11.82
CA ASN A 139 -7.03 -4.59 11.37
C ASN A 139 -6.91 -4.78 9.85
N MET A 140 -7.30 -3.76 9.08
CA MET A 140 -7.29 -3.78 7.61
C MET A 140 -5.86 -3.87 7.09
N GLU A 141 -5.58 -4.91 6.29
CA GLU A 141 -4.22 -5.23 5.82
C GLU A 141 -4.15 -5.60 4.34
N GLY A 142 -5.28 -5.80 3.67
CA GLY A 142 -5.29 -5.98 2.21
C GLY A 142 -6.17 -4.97 1.52
N LEU A 143 -5.72 -4.52 0.35
CA LEU A 143 -6.39 -3.59 -0.54
C LEU A 143 -6.30 -4.09 -1.98
N ASP A 144 -7.42 -4.07 -2.71
CA ASP A 144 -7.42 -4.23 -4.16
C ASP A 144 -8.39 -3.24 -4.83
N VAL A 145 -8.13 -2.92 -6.09
CA VAL A 145 -8.95 -2.03 -6.91
C VAL A 145 -9.32 -2.74 -8.21
N TRP A 146 -10.62 -2.87 -8.46
CA TRP A 146 -11.14 -3.58 -9.62
C TRP A 146 -12.40 -2.92 -10.18
N ARG A 147 -12.75 -3.27 -11.42
CA ARG A 147 -13.97 -2.77 -12.07
C ARG A 147 -15.05 -3.85 -12.03
N ARG A 148 -16.21 -3.50 -11.50
CA ARG A 148 -17.41 -4.34 -11.54
C ARG A 148 -18.06 -4.30 -12.93
N ASP A 149 -18.91 -5.28 -13.23
CA ASP A 149 -19.59 -5.43 -14.52
C ASP A 149 -20.42 -4.20 -14.95
N ASP A 150 -20.87 -3.37 -14.00
CA ASP A 150 -21.57 -2.11 -14.27
C ASP A 150 -20.64 -0.91 -14.50
N GLY A 151 -19.33 -1.13 -14.50
CA GLY A 151 -18.29 -0.12 -14.69
C GLY A 151 -17.86 0.61 -13.42
N ALA A 152 -18.51 0.35 -12.27
CA ALA A 152 -18.13 0.95 -11.01
C ALA A 152 -16.70 0.54 -10.60
N LEU A 153 -15.91 1.51 -10.16
CA LEU A 153 -14.60 1.26 -9.59
C LEU A 153 -14.75 0.88 -8.12
N ILE A 154 -14.37 -0.33 -7.77
CA ILE A 154 -14.51 -0.90 -6.44
C ILE A 154 -13.15 -0.90 -5.75
N VAL A 155 -13.15 -0.43 -4.50
CA VAL A 155 -12.04 -0.57 -3.56
C VAL A 155 -12.44 -1.65 -2.57
N SER A 156 -11.76 -2.79 -2.62
CA SER A 156 -11.95 -3.92 -1.71
C SER A 156 -10.91 -3.87 -0.60
N LEU A 157 -11.36 -4.01 0.65
CA LEU A 157 -10.49 -4.08 1.82
C LEU A 157 -10.75 -5.38 2.59
N ILE A 158 -9.68 -6.00 3.10
CA ILE A 158 -9.75 -7.17 3.99
C ILE A 158 -8.97 -6.93 5.28
N SER A 159 -9.50 -7.41 6.40
CA SER A 159 -8.78 -7.43 7.67
C SER A 159 -8.06 -8.74 7.94
N ASP A 160 -6.97 -8.65 8.70
CA ASP A 160 -6.32 -9.79 9.35
C ASP A 160 -6.79 -9.89 10.80
N ASP A 161 -7.24 -11.07 11.22
CA ASP A 161 -7.64 -11.31 12.60
C ASP A 161 -6.47 -11.63 13.54
N ASN A 162 -5.22 -11.71 13.06
CA ASN A 162 -4.03 -12.14 13.81
C ASN A 162 -4.25 -13.39 14.69
N HIS A 163 -5.17 -14.29 14.30
CA HIS A 163 -5.64 -15.40 15.12
C HIS A 163 -6.23 -15.00 16.49
N SER A 164 -6.69 -13.76 16.64
CA SER A 164 -7.29 -13.20 17.84
C SER A 164 -8.80 -13.38 17.86
N ILE A 165 -9.35 -13.78 19.01
CA ILE A 165 -10.80 -13.85 19.22
C ILE A 165 -11.49 -12.49 19.30
N LEU A 166 -10.71 -11.40 19.42
CA LEU A 166 -11.24 -10.03 19.55
C LEU A 166 -11.31 -9.30 18.20
N GLN A 167 -10.54 -9.75 17.20
CA GLN A 167 -10.53 -9.17 15.86
C GLN A 167 -11.51 -9.90 14.96
N ARG A 168 -12.05 -9.17 13.99
CA ARG A 168 -13.04 -9.68 13.04
C ARG A 168 -12.39 -9.87 11.68
N ASN A 169 -12.80 -10.94 11.00
CA ASN A 169 -12.56 -11.11 9.57
C ASN A 169 -13.64 -10.34 8.80
N LEU A 170 -13.23 -9.22 8.21
CA LEU A 170 -14.08 -8.32 7.45
C LEU A 170 -13.61 -8.28 6.00
N TYR A 171 -14.57 -8.24 5.10
CA TYR A 171 -14.39 -7.88 3.71
C TYR A 171 -15.33 -6.71 3.41
N LEU A 172 -14.77 -5.57 3.04
CA LEU A 172 -15.50 -4.33 2.79
C LEU A 172 -15.30 -3.91 1.34
N GLU A 173 -16.35 -3.41 0.71
CA GLU A 173 -16.30 -2.87 -0.64
C GLU A 173 -16.84 -1.45 -0.65
N PHE A 174 -16.10 -0.55 -1.28
CA PHE A 174 -16.49 0.84 -1.48
C PHE A 174 -16.52 1.14 -2.97
N VAL A 175 -17.53 1.88 -3.42
CA VAL A 175 -17.51 2.49 -4.76
C VAL A 175 -16.67 3.76 -4.67
N LEU A 176 -15.58 3.83 -5.44
CA LEU A 176 -14.79 5.04 -5.58
C LEU A 176 -15.42 5.94 -6.63
N THR A 177 -15.83 7.14 -6.22
CA THR A 177 -16.46 8.15 -7.09
C THR A 177 -15.55 9.36 -7.28
N GLY A 178 -15.53 9.94 -8.48
CA GLY A 178 -14.84 11.22 -8.77
C GLY A 178 -13.41 11.07 -9.28
N GLU A 179 -13.20 10.30 -10.35
CA GLU A 179 -11.95 10.33 -11.13
C GLU A 179 -11.69 11.71 -11.76
#